data_AF-A0AAG5DV03-F1
#
_entry.id   AF-A0AAG5DV03-F1
#
_cell.length_a   1.000
_cell.length_b   1.000
_cell.length_c   1.000
_cell.angle_alpha   90.00
_cell.angle_beta   90.00
_cell.angle_gamma   90.00
#
_symmetry.space_group_name_H-M   'P 1'
#
loop_
_entity.id
_entity.type
_entity.pdbx_description
1 polymer ?
#
loop_
_entity_poly.entity_id
_entity_poly.type
_entity_poly.pdbx_seq_one_letter_code
_entity_poly.pdbx_strand_id
1 'polypeptide(L)'
;MFQKRNGSTRTEVVHDAIQVANIADLYFRTLNTRVSVVYIETWQGQNQAQIDSGKDISKAISNFNDYTSRNLYKIDKDTTQLLTGETFAGGEVGMSVPETVCTPKAVGISVDMNPYEPHLLAGTMAHMIGHNIGMGHDDNRDECICRDWHGCIMSQSIVGLENVQPYKFSECSRLDYIDALRIGHGLCLLNKPNEVELRKNCGNGIVEDDEECDCGSALDCDKTDPCCDGITCKLKKESQCATGPCCDKCILKPPGVICRDAHNECDLPEYCNGESGQCPPDVHKKNGNPCGMNSTGFST
;
A
#
# COMPACT_ATOMS: atom_id res chain seq x y z
N MET A 1 22.04 -14.48 11.39
CA MET A 1 21.20 -14.81 12.56
C MET A 1 21.56 -16.15 13.18
N PHE A 2 21.35 -17.29 12.50
CA PHE A 2 21.59 -18.64 13.06
C PHE A 2 22.96 -18.85 13.73
N GLN A 3 24.05 -18.43 13.08
CA GLN A 3 25.41 -18.61 13.60
C GLN A 3 25.69 -17.69 14.81
N LYS A 4 25.26 -16.42 14.74
CA LYS A 4 25.42 -15.45 15.84
C LYS A 4 24.65 -15.81 17.11
N ARG A 5 23.59 -16.60 16.98
CA ARG A 5 22.74 -17.04 18.10
C ARG A 5 23.09 -18.44 18.63
N ASN A 6 24.31 -18.92 18.38
CA ASN A 6 24.89 -20.12 19.00
C ASN A 6 24.03 -21.39 18.92
N GLY A 7 23.58 -21.74 17.71
CA GLY A 7 22.85 -23.00 17.48
C GLY A 7 21.34 -22.92 17.71
N SER A 8 20.76 -21.71 17.72
CA SER A 8 19.31 -21.51 17.76
C SER A 8 18.59 -22.34 16.70
N THR A 9 17.47 -22.89 17.11
CA THR A 9 16.52 -23.58 16.25
C THR A 9 15.87 -22.60 15.27
N ARG A 10 15.32 -23.14 14.17
CA ARG A 10 14.53 -22.34 13.23
C ARG A 10 13.39 -21.59 13.92
N THR A 11 12.72 -22.24 14.87
CA THR A 11 11.59 -21.66 15.61
C THR A 11 12.00 -20.44 16.42
N GLU A 12 13.15 -20.49 17.11
CA GLU A 12 13.67 -19.37 17.89
C GLU A 12 14.01 -18.17 17.00
N VAL A 13 14.71 -18.40 15.88
CA VAL A 13 15.05 -17.32 14.94
C VAL A 13 13.81 -16.68 14.33
N VAL A 14 12.78 -17.47 14.01
CA VAL A 14 11.49 -16.93 13.52
C VAL A 14 10.81 -16.11 14.61
N HIS A 15 10.76 -16.61 15.84
CA HIS A 15 10.16 -15.90 16.96
C HIS A 15 10.87 -14.55 17.22
N ASP A 16 12.20 -14.53 17.19
CA ASP A 16 12.99 -13.31 17.36
C ASP A 16 12.73 -12.31 16.23
N ALA A 17 12.65 -12.77 14.98
CA ALA A 17 12.30 -11.91 13.86
C ALA A 17 10.90 -11.29 14.00
N ILE A 18 9.93 -12.07 14.50
CA ILE A 18 8.58 -11.56 14.80
C ILE A 18 8.62 -10.53 15.93
N GLN A 19 9.43 -10.76 16.98
CA GLN A 19 9.59 -9.77 18.06
C GLN A 19 10.16 -8.44 17.54
N VAL A 20 11.19 -8.50 16.69
CA VAL A 20 11.77 -7.32 16.04
C VAL A 20 10.72 -6.58 15.22
N ALA A 21 9.94 -7.29 14.40
CA ALA A 21 8.87 -6.70 13.60
C ALA A 21 7.76 -6.08 14.47
N ASN A 22 7.40 -6.71 15.58
CA ASN A 22 6.41 -6.17 16.53
C ASN A 22 6.90 -4.88 17.21
N ILE A 23 8.19 -4.80 17.54
CA ILE A 23 8.77 -3.57 18.09
C ILE A 23 8.78 -2.47 17.01
N ALA A 24 9.14 -2.79 15.77
CA ALA A 24 9.05 -1.85 14.65
C ALA A 24 7.59 -1.37 14.43
N ASP A 25 6.58 -2.24 14.53
CA ASP A 25 5.15 -1.86 14.48
C ASP A 25 4.82 -0.80 15.53
N LEU A 26 5.35 -0.92 16.77
CA LEU A 26 5.13 0.08 17.81
C LEU A 26 5.68 1.46 17.42
N TYR A 27 6.79 1.52 16.69
CA TYR A 27 7.36 2.78 16.20
C TYR A 27 6.50 3.37 15.07
N PHE A 28 6.08 2.57 14.10
CA PHE A 28 5.24 3.05 12.99
C PHE A 28 3.84 3.48 13.42
N ARG A 29 3.34 3.03 14.57
CA ARG A 29 2.07 3.53 15.12
C ARG A 29 2.09 5.03 15.38
N THR A 30 3.25 5.66 15.61
CA THR A 30 3.32 7.12 15.75
C THR A 30 3.01 7.85 14.45
N LEU A 31 3.09 7.16 13.30
CA LEU A 31 2.74 7.63 11.97
C LEU A 31 1.36 7.13 11.50
N ASN A 32 0.58 6.49 12.37
CA ASN A 32 -0.68 5.84 12.02
C ASN A 32 -0.52 4.71 10.97
N THR A 33 0.64 4.05 10.95
CA THR A 33 0.95 2.95 10.05
C THR A 33 1.19 1.67 10.85
N ARG A 34 0.85 0.52 10.28
CA ARG A 34 1.06 -0.80 10.90
C ARG A 34 2.11 -1.57 10.12
N VAL A 35 3.04 -2.21 10.82
CA VAL A 35 3.98 -3.17 10.21
C VAL A 35 3.45 -4.57 10.51
N SER A 36 3.17 -5.33 9.45
CA SER A 36 2.66 -6.69 9.57
C SER A 36 3.53 -7.65 8.79
N VAL A 37 3.84 -8.78 9.41
CA VAL A 37 4.59 -9.85 8.78
C VAL A 37 3.65 -10.71 7.95
N VAL A 38 3.79 -10.66 6.63
CA VAL A 38 3.01 -11.50 5.68
C VAL A 38 3.75 -12.77 5.27
N TYR A 39 5.09 -12.74 5.33
CA TYR A 39 5.95 -13.86 4.94
C TYR A 39 7.25 -13.84 5.75
N ILE A 40 7.71 -15.02 6.18
CA ILE A 40 9.03 -15.20 6.79
C ILE A 40 9.73 -16.35 6.09
N GLU A 41 10.98 -16.10 5.71
CA GLU A 41 11.90 -17.11 5.23
C GLU A 41 13.16 -17.14 6.09
N THR A 42 13.71 -18.33 6.27
CA THR A 42 14.94 -18.55 7.05
C THR A 42 15.98 -19.27 6.20
N TRP A 43 17.17 -18.71 6.06
CA TRP A 43 18.29 -19.33 5.36
C TRP A 43 19.09 -20.23 6.31
N GLN A 44 18.59 -21.44 6.53
CA GLN A 44 19.28 -22.44 7.34
C GLN A 44 20.34 -23.17 6.51
N GLY A 45 21.54 -23.32 7.05
CA GLY A 45 22.66 -24.01 6.40
C GLY A 45 23.54 -23.09 5.55
N GLN A 46 22.97 -22.39 4.55
CA GLN A 46 23.71 -21.47 3.69
C GLN A 46 22.89 -20.25 3.26
N ASN A 47 23.57 -19.14 3.03
CA ASN A 47 22.97 -17.92 2.50
C ASN A 47 22.49 -18.14 1.06
N GLN A 48 21.28 -17.68 0.74
CA GLN A 48 20.69 -17.81 -0.60
C GLN A 48 21.08 -16.66 -1.53
N ALA A 49 21.66 -15.60 -0.97
CA ALA A 49 22.31 -14.51 -1.68
C ALA A 49 23.73 -14.30 -1.12
N GLN A 50 24.61 -13.68 -1.91
CA GLN A 50 25.96 -13.35 -1.46
C GLN A 50 25.92 -12.15 -0.49
N ILE A 51 25.76 -12.48 0.79
CA ILE A 51 25.81 -11.57 1.93
C ILE A 51 27.06 -11.94 2.74
N ASP A 52 28.21 -11.51 2.25
CA ASP A 52 29.51 -11.91 2.78
C ASP A 52 30.03 -10.92 3.83
N SER A 53 30.50 -11.42 4.97
CA SER A 53 31.18 -10.59 5.97
C SER A 53 32.43 -9.91 5.39
N GLY A 54 32.71 -8.69 5.84
CA GLY A 54 33.89 -7.92 5.46
C GLY A 54 33.88 -7.41 4.02
N LYS A 55 32.74 -7.50 3.32
CA LYS A 55 32.51 -6.84 2.03
C LYS A 55 31.65 -5.59 2.20
N ASP A 56 31.51 -4.83 1.11
CA ASP A 56 30.68 -3.63 1.02
C ASP A 56 29.19 -3.99 1.10
N ILE A 57 28.44 -3.32 1.99
CA ILE A 57 27.00 -3.51 2.16
C ILE A 57 26.21 -3.14 0.90
N SER A 58 26.72 -2.24 0.07
CA SER A 58 26.12 -1.83 -1.21
C SER A 58 26.06 -3.00 -2.20
N LYS A 59 27.04 -3.90 -2.16
CA LYS A 59 27.01 -5.13 -2.96
C LYS A 59 26.02 -6.14 -2.39
N ALA A 60 25.95 -6.24 -1.05
CA ALA A 60 25.02 -7.13 -0.38
C ALA A 60 23.56 -6.75 -0.66
N ILE A 61 23.20 -5.46 -0.60
CA ILE A 61 21.83 -4.98 -0.92
C ILE A 61 21.48 -5.24 -2.39
N SER A 62 22.42 -5.08 -3.32
CA SER A 62 22.20 -5.42 -4.74
C SER A 62 21.92 -6.92 -4.92
N ASN A 63 22.73 -7.78 -4.31
CA ASN A 63 22.54 -9.23 -4.37
C ASN A 63 21.22 -9.68 -3.73
N PHE A 64 20.83 -9.02 -2.63
CA PHE A 64 19.57 -9.29 -1.95
C PHE A 64 18.37 -8.83 -2.80
N ASN A 65 18.46 -7.67 -3.45
CA ASN A 65 17.44 -7.20 -4.38
C ASN A 65 17.25 -8.20 -5.55
N ASP A 66 18.34 -8.71 -6.13
CA ASP A 66 18.28 -9.73 -7.18
C ASP A 66 17.62 -11.03 -6.70
N TYR A 67 17.94 -11.46 -5.46
CA TYR A 67 17.34 -12.64 -4.84
C TYR A 67 15.82 -12.48 -4.68
N THR A 68 15.38 -11.38 -4.08
CA THR A 68 13.96 -11.11 -3.81
C THR A 68 13.15 -11.01 -5.10
N SER A 69 13.70 -10.34 -6.12
CA SER A 69 13.08 -10.19 -7.44
C SER A 69 12.89 -11.52 -8.17
N ARG A 70 13.80 -12.50 -7.98
CA ARG A 70 13.75 -13.78 -8.69
C ARG A 70 12.97 -14.86 -7.94
N ASN A 71 13.11 -14.90 -6.62
CA ASN A 71 12.60 -16.02 -5.83
C ASN A 71 11.31 -15.69 -5.08
N LEU A 72 11.09 -14.41 -4.73
CA LEU A 72 9.94 -13.99 -3.94
C LEU A 72 8.89 -13.22 -4.78
N TYR A 73 8.96 -13.29 -6.11
CA TYR A 73 8.08 -12.54 -7.01
C TYR A 73 6.59 -12.91 -6.92
N LYS A 74 6.27 -14.12 -6.42
CA LYS A 74 4.89 -14.59 -6.22
C LYS A 74 4.30 -14.19 -4.87
N ILE A 75 5.10 -13.55 -4.01
CA ILE A 75 4.70 -13.18 -2.66
C ILE A 75 4.35 -11.70 -2.68
N ASP A 76 3.07 -11.41 -2.50
CA ASP A 76 2.56 -10.05 -2.37
C ASP A 76 3.09 -9.45 -1.06
N LYS A 77 3.79 -8.32 -1.17
CA LYS A 77 4.49 -7.63 -0.08
C LYS A 77 4.87 -6.21 -0.48
N ASP A 78 4.90 -5.31 0.49
CA ASP A 78 5.20 -3.89 0.26
C ASP A 78 6.70 -3.57 0.40
N THR A 79 7.40 -4.34 1.24
CA THR A 79 8.85 -4.26 1.48
C THR A 79 9.40 -5.60 1.97
N THR A 80 10.68 -5.87 1.71
CA THR A 80 11.40 -7.07 2.18
C THR A 80 12.62 -6.66 3.01
N GLN A 81 12.67 -7.09 4.27
CA GLN A 81 13.77 -6.78 5.19
C GLN A 81 14.61 -8.04 5.48
N LEU A 82 15.92 -7.95 5.27
CA LEU A 82 16.89 -8.98 5.65
C LEU A 82 17.49 -8.67 7.01
N LEU A 83 17.24 -9.53 7.99
CA LEU A 83 17.93 -9.49 9.29
C LEU A 83 19.17 -10.38 9.23
N THR A 84 20.36 -9.78 9.32
CA THR A 84 21.63 -10.50 9.19
C THR A 84 22.49 -10.38 10.44
N GLY A 85 23.31 -11.40 10.71
CA GLY A 85 24.34 -11.33 11.76
C GLY A 85 25.73 -11.01 11.23
N GLU A 86 25.85 -10.86 9.91
CA GLU A 86 27.09 -10.55 9.20
C GLU A 86 27.50 -9.09 9.46
N THR A 87 28.81 -8.83 9.41
CA THR A 87 29.39 -7.49 9.55
C THR A 87 30.01 -7.05 8.23
N PHE A 88 29.89 -5.76 7.89
CA PHE A 88 30.38 -5.21 6.63
C PHE A 88 31.66 -4.38 6.84
N ALA A 89 32.42 -4.17 5.76
CA ALA A 89 33.74 -3.54 5.82
C ALA A 89 33.71 -2.10 6.36
N GLY A 90 32.66 -1.34 6.06
CA GLY A 90 32.51 0.05 6.51
C GLY A 90 31.87 0.18 7.90
N GLY A 91 31.52 -0.93 8.56
CA GLY A 91 30.85 -0.92 9.86
C GLY A 91 29.39 -0.47 9.81
N GLU A 92 28.78 -0.48 8.63
CA GLU A 92 27.38 -0.11 8.45
C GLU A 92 26.45 -1.08 9.17
N VAL A 93 25.48 -0.52 9.88
CA VAL A 93 24.48 -1.25 10.68
C VAL A 93 23.23 -1.60 9.87
N GLY A 94 23.08 -1.04 8.68
CA GLY A 94 22.01 -1.36 7.74
C GLY A 94 22.13 -0.55 6.46
N MET A 95 21.36 -0.96 5.44
CA MET A 95 21.27 -0.28 4.14
C MET A 95 19.93 -0.63 3.50
N SER A 96 19.31 0.33 2.83
CA SER A 96 18.04 0.14 2.13
C SER A 96 18.01 0.90 0.82
N VAL A 97 17.17 0.47 -0.11
CA VAL A 97 16.93 1.22 -1.35
C VAL A 97 15.83 2.26 -1.07
N PRO A 98 16.14 3.57 -1.12
CA PRO A 98 15.15 4.59 -0.77
C PRO A 98 14.04 4.71 -1.83
N GLU A 99 12.87 5.21 -1.44
CA GLU A 99 11.74 5.56 -2.34
C GLU A 99 11.28 4.41 -3.25
N THR A 100 11.32 3.17 -2.75
CA THR A 100 10.99 1.97 -3.54
C THR A 100 9.81 1.18 -3.00
N VAL A 101 9.15 1.64 -1.93
CA VAL A 101 7.96 0.98 -1.37
C VAL A 101 6.93 0.68 -2.46
N CYS A 102 6.24 -0.45 -2.35
CA CYS A 102 5.31 -0.96 -3.38
C CYS A 102 5.98 -1.43 -4.69
N THR A 103 7.31 -1.46 -4.77
CA THR A 103 8.02 -2.03 -5.93
C THR A 103 8.76 -3.30 -5.51
N PRO A 104 9.11 -4.20 -6.46
CA PRO A 104 9.95 -5.35 -6.18
C PRO A 104 11.34 -4.99 -5.62
N LYS A 105 11.76 -3.72 -5.73
CA LYS A 105 13.03 -3.20 -5.24
C LYS A 105 12.98 -2.67 -3.80
N ALA A 106 11.81 -2.70 -3.15
CA ALA A 106 11.62 -2.32 -1.75
C ALA A 106 12.36 -3.30 -0.84
N VAL A 107 13.67 -3.12 -0.69
CA VAL A 107 14.51 -3.98 0.14
C VAL A 107 15.34 -3.19 1.14
N GLY A 108 15.56 -3.81 2.30
CA GLY A 108 16.46 -3.31 3.34
C GLY A 108 17.24 -4.44 4.01
N ILE A 109 18.44 -4.14 4.49
CA ILE A 109 19.30 -5.00 5.29
C ILE A 109 19.47 -4.34 6.65
N SER A 110 19.28 -5.10 7.72
CA SER A 110 19.54 -4.68 9.10
C SER A 110 20.46 -5.66 9.79
N VAL A 111 21.55 -5.14 10.36
CA VAL A 111 22.57 -5.93 11.05
C VAL A 111 22.19 -6.10 12.53
N ASP A 112 22.06 -7.35 12.97
CA ASP A 112 21.88 -7.72 14.37
C ASP A 112 23.20 -7.53 15.13
N MET A 113 23.37 -6.34 15.70
CA MET A 113 24.55 -6.01 16.50
C MET A 113 24.60 -6.83 17.78
N ASN A 114 23.49 -6.87 18.51
CA ASN A 114 23.36 -7.56 19.78
C ASN A 114 22.10 -8.44 19.83
N PRO A 115 22.25 -9.78 19.77
CA PRO A 115 21.12 -10.71 19.81
C PRO A 115 20.22 -10.59 21.05
N TYR A 116 20.75 -10.06 22.16
CA TYR A 116 20.04 -9.90 23.42
C TYR A 116 19.23 -8.59 23.49
N GLU A 117 19.40 -7.69 22.52
CA GLU A 117 18.76 -6.38 22.48
C GLU A 117 17.96 -6.20 21.17
N PRO A 118 16.81 -6.88 21.01
CA PRO A 118 16.05 -6.88 19.76
C PRO A 118 15.50 -5.50 19.39
N HIS A 119 15.41 -4.58 20.34
CA HIS A 119 14.95 -3.20 20.11
C HIS A 119 15.94 -2.40 19.25
N LEU A 120 17.25 -2.68 19.33
CA LEU A 120 18.26 -2.03 18.47
C LEU A 120 18.05 -2.45 17.00
N LEU A 121 17.89 -3.75 16.77
CA LEU A 121 17.62 -4.28 15.43
C LEU A 121 16.27 -3.80 14.89
N ALA A 122 15.26 -3.66 15.76
CA ALA A 122 13.97 -3.11 15.38
C ALA A 122 14.04 -1.62 15.00
N GLY A 123 14.85 -0.83 15.72
CA GLY A 123 15.14 0.56 15.37
C GLY A 123 15.80 0.68 14.00
N THR A 124 16.83 -0.14 13.74
CA THR A 124 17.46 -0.24 12.40
C THR A 124 16.44 -0.64 11.34
N MET A 125 15.63 -1.67 11.58
CA MET A 125 14.61 -2.13 10.63
C MET A 125 13.59 -1.02 10.34
N ALA A 126 13.16 -0.27 11.36
CA ALA A 126 12.24 0.84 11.18
C ALA A 126 12.86 1.98 10.36
N HIS A 127 14.14 2.30 10.60
CA HIS A 127 14.89 3.26 9.80
C HIS A 127 14.99 2.81 8.33
N MET A 128 15.29 1.54 8.06
CA MET A 128 15.36 1.00 6.69
C MET A 128 14.01 1.03 5.97
N ILE A 129 12.92 0.71 6.67
CA ILE A 129 11.56 0.81 6.11
C ILE A 129 11.22 2.29 5.84
N GLY A 130 11.62 3.21 6.72
CA GLY A 130 11.46 4.65 6.51
C GLY A 130 12.06 5.12 5.18
N HIS A 131 13.30 4.71 4.89
CA HIS A 131 13.92 4.96 3.58
C HIS A 131 13.14 4.33 2.43
N ASN A 132 12.73 3.06 2.54
CA ASN A 132 11.93 2.43 1.47
C ASN A 132 10.67 3.25 1.15
N ILE A 133 10.01 3.82 2.16
CA ILE A 133 8.84 4.68 1.97
C ILE A 133 9.22 6.01 1.30
N GLY A 134 10.38 6.57 1.64
CA GLY A 134 10.88 7.84 1.10
C GLY A 134 11.26 8.88 2.15
N MET A 135 11.41 8.49 3.41
CA MET A 135 11.89 9.40 4.46
C MET A 135 13.39 9.63 4.30
N GLY A 136 13.82 10.89 4.29
CA GLY A 136 15.24 11.24 4.33
C GLY A 136 15.83 11.22 5.74
N HIS A 137 17.15 11.40 5.85
CA HIS A 137 17.79 11.62 7.15
C HIS A 137 17.45 13.00 7.73
N ASP A 138 17.38 13.07 9.06
CA ASP A 138 17.07 14.33 9.78
C ASP A 138 18.28 15.28 9.88
N ASP A 139 19.52 14.78 9.89
CA ASP A 139 20.72 15.53 10.35
C ASP A 139 21.19 16.66 9.42
N ASN A 140 20.78 16.67 8.15
CA ASN A 140 21.22 17.67 7.15
C ASN A 140 20.10 18.66 6.75
N ARG A 141 19.09 18.81 7.60
CA ARG A 141 17.92 19.65 7.34
C ARG A 141 17.85 20.73 8.42
N ASP A 142 18.17 21.98 8.06
CA ASP A 142 18.21 23.12 9.00
C ASP A 142 16.89 23.32 9.77
N GLU A 143 15.76 22.94 9.17
CA GLU A 143 14.42 23.04 9.78
C GLU A 143 14.02 21.79 10.56
N CYS A 144 14.81 20.72 10.49
CA CYS A 144 14.49 19.44 11.11
C CYS A 144 15.09 19.31 12.50
N ILE A 145 14.28 19.60 13.50
CA ILE A 145 14.68 19.47 14.90
C ILE A 145 13.95 18.27 15.51
N CYS A 146 14.71 17.21 15.79
CA CYS A 146 14.24 16.16 16.67
C CYS A 146 14.18 16.70 18.11
N ARG A 147 12.96 16.88 18.64
CA ARG A 147 12.75 17.45 19.98
C ARG A 147 12.90 16.42 21.10
N ASP A 148 12.93 15.15 20.76
CA ASP A 148 13.11 14.07 21.72
C ASP A 148 14.59 13.97 22.13
N TRP A 149 14.84 13.91 23.43
CA TRP A 149 16.20 13.89 24.01
C TRP A 149 17.01 12.65 23.61
N HIS A 150 16.35 11.55 23.24
CA HIS A 150 16.96 10.30 22.79
C HIS A 150 17.24 10.28 21.28
N GLY A 151 16.83 11.30 20.52
CA GLY A 151 16.96 11.35 19.07
C GLY A 151 15.72 10.82 18.33
N CYS A 152 15.81 10.76 17.00
CA CYS A 152 14.73 10.34 16.10
C CYS A 152 15.20 9.18 15.23
N ILE A 153 14.27 8.32 14.82
CA ILE A 153 14.57 7.08 14.08
C ILE A 153 15.36 7.36 12.80
N MET A 154 15.08 8.45 12.10
CA MET A 154 15.72 8.81 10.83
C MET A 154 17.02 9.62 11.00
N SER A 155 17.59 9.72 12.21
CA SER A 155 18.97 10.19 12.34
C SER A 155 19.94 9.19 11.73
N GLN A 156 21.03 9.69 11.17
CA GLN A 156 22.13 8.91 10.60
C GLN A 156 22.80 8.01 11.66
N SER A 157 22.75 8.41 12.94
CA SER A 157 23.20 7.58 14.05
C SER A 157 22.03 6.78 14.62
N ILE A 158 22.03 5.45 14.39
CA ILE A 158 20.95 4.57 14.82
C ILE A 158 20.83 4.50 16.36
N VAL A 159 21.94 4.59 17.08
CA VAL A 159 21.98 4.51 18.56
C VAL A 159 21.71 5.87 19.23
N GLY A 160 20.95 6.74 18.56
CA GLY A 160 20.45 8.01 19.07
C GLY A 160 21.50 8.87 19.76
N LEU A 161 21.02 9.68 20.72
CA LEU A 161 21.87 10.43 21.65
C LEU A 161 22.06 9.61 22.93
N GLU A 162 23.24 9.69 23.55
CA GLU A 162 23.60 9.00 24.81
C GLU A 162 23.48 7.46 24.79
N ASN A 163 23.52 6.82 23.61
CA ASN A 163 23.31 5.38 23.40
C ASN A 163 21.87 4.91 23.72
N VAL A 164 20.89 5.80 23.63
CA VAL A 164 19.47 5.46 23.78
C VAL A 164 18.83 5.34 22.41
N GLN A 165 18.24 4.19 22.10
CA GLN A 165 17.57 3.96 20.83
C GLN A 165 16.33 4.86 20.67
N PRO A 166 16.26 5.69 19.60
CA PRO A 166 15.06 6.42 19.24
C PRO A 166 13.88 5.50 18.95
N TYR A 167 12.69 5.90 19.37
CA TYR A 167 11.43 5.19 19.12
C TYR A 167 10.35 6.04 18.45
N LYS A 168 10.71 7.25 17.98
CA LYS A 168 9.81 8.16 17.27
C LYS A 168 10.44 8.69 16.00
N PHE A 169 9.59 8.95 15.02
CA PHE A 169 9.93 9.69 13.82
C PHE A 169 9.86 11.20 14.08
N SER A 170 10.70 11.97 13.39
CA SER A 170 10.65 13.43 13.45
C SER A 170 9.41 13.94 12.71
N GLU A 171 9.07 15.21 12.92
CA GLU A 171 8.03 15.89 12.11
C GLU A 171 8.40 15.91 10.62
N CYS A 172 9.68 15.94 10.30
CA CYS A 172 10.19 15.95 8.95
C CYS A 172 9.98 14.61 8.26
N SER A 173 10.33 13.51 8.94
CA SER A 173 10.07 12.17 8.42
C SER A 173 8.57 11.93 8.23
N ARG A 174 7.73 12.50 9.10
CA ARG A 174 6.27 12.48 8.94
C ARG A 174 5.80 13.26 7.71
N LEU A 175 6.40 14.42 7.43
CA LEU A 175 6.10 15.19 6.22
C LEU A 175 6.54 14.43 4.96
N ASP A 176 7.75 13.87 4.94
CA ASP A 176 8.26 13.06 3.83
C ASP A 176 7.33 11.86 3.55
N TYR A 177 6.86 11.18 4.61
CA TYR A 177 5.87 10.10 4.52
C TYR A 177 4.56 10.56 3.85
N ILE A 178 4.01 11.70 4.29
CA ILE A 178 2.76 12.24 3.74
C ILE A 178 2.94 12.65 2.28
N ASP A 179 4.07 13.27 1.94
CA ASP A 179 4.35 13.72 0.59
C ASP A 179 4.56 12.53 -0.37
N ALA A 180 5.22 11.45 0.09
CA ALA A 180 5.27 10.19 -0.66
C ALA A 180 3.86 9.67 -0.98
N LEU A 181 2.97 9.60 0.03
CA LEU A 181 1.58 9.16 -0.20
C LEU A 181 0.81 10.07 -1.16
N ARG A 182 1.01 11.39 -1.11
CA ARG A 182 0.33 12.36 -1.97
C ARG A 182 0.68 12.21 -3.45
N ILE A 183 1.91 11.84 -3.76
CA ILE A 183 2.35 11.59 -5.15
C ILE A 183 2.02 10.17 -5.63
N GLY A 184 1.29 9.38 -4.83
CA GLY A 184 0.94 8.00 -5.14
C GLY A 184 2.04 6.98 -4.82
N HIS A 185 3.15 7.38 -4.22
CA HIS A 185 4.13 6.45 -3.66
C HIS A 185 3.60 5.88 -2.34
N GLY A 186 3.35 4.58 -2.28
CA GLY A 186 2.83 3.94 -1.06
C GLY A 186 1.35 3.51 -1.12
N LEU A 187 0.69 3.53 -2.28
CA LEU A 187 -0.70 3.08 -2.42
C LEU A 187 -0.92 1.62 -1.96
N CYS A 188 0.10 0.77 -2.09
CA CYS A 188 0.06 -0.60 -1.58
C CYS A 188 -0.14 -0.66 -0.05
N LEU A 189 0.31 0.36 0.70
CA LEU A 189 0.21 0.40 2.17
C LEU A 189 -1.21 0.64 2.68
N LEU A 190 -2.17 0.90 1.79
CA LEU A 190 -3.57 1.19 2.13
C LEU A 190 -4.43 -0.08 2.20
N ASN A 191 -3.87 -1.25 1.88
CA ASN A 191 -4.55 -2.52 2.08
C ASN A 191 -4.40 -3.01 3.52
N LYS A 192 -5.32 -3.85 3.97
CA LYS A 192 -5.12 -4.58 5.21
C LYS A 192 -4.35 -5.87 4.91
N PRO A 193 -3.36 -6.26 5.72
CA PRO A 193 -2.64 -7.53 5.53
C PRO A 193 -3.60 -8.72 5.50
N ASN A 194 -3.40 -9.63 4.55
CA ASN A 194 -4.25 -10.81 4.29
C ASN A 194 -5.71 -10.50 3.91
N GLU A 195 -6.03 -9.24 3.60
CA GLU A 195 -7.22 -8.92 2.82
C GLU A 195 -6.95 -9.39 1.40
N VAL A 196 -7.78 -10.32 0.91
CA VAL A 196 -7.67 -10.86 -0.45
C VAL A 196 -7.61 -9.69 -1.41
N GLU A 197 -6.55 -9.62 -2.24
CA GLU A 197 -6.40 -8.59 -3.27
C GLU A 197 -7.58 -8.67 -4.25
N LEU A 198 -8.65 -7.97 -3.94
CA LEU A 198 -9.72 -7.61 -4.86
C LEU A 198 -9.37 -6.31 -5.63
N ARG A 199 -8.14 -5.80 -5.46
CA ARG A 199 -7.72 -4.46 -5.88
C ARG A 199 -6.92 -4.43 -7.19
N LYS A 200 -6.85 -5.52 -7.95
CA LYS A 200 -6.03 -5.56 -9.18
C LYS A 200 -6.56 -4.71 -10.32
N ASN A 201 -7.84 -4.34 -10.28
CA ASN A 201 -8.52 -3.73 -11.42
C ASN A 201 -8.96 -2.28 -11.18
N CYS A 202 -8.96 -1.82 -9.92
CA CYS A 202 -9.32 -0.44 -9.60
C CYS A 202 -8.42 0.59 -10.31
N GLY A 203 -9.06 1.47 -11.06
CA GLY A 203 -8.44 2.52 -11.84
C GLY A 203 -8.29 2.19 -13.33
N ASN A 204 -8.96 1.13 -13.81
CA ASN A 204 -9.02 0.75 -15.22
C ASN A 204 -10.25 1.38 -15.95
N GLY A 205 -11.13 2.04 -15.21
CA GLY A 205 -12.35 2.70 -15.71
C GLY A 205 -13.54 1.77 -15.93
N ILE A 206 -13.51 0.55 -15.37
CA ILE A 206 -14.57 -0.46 -15.50
C ILE A 206 -15.01 -0.87 -14.11
N VAL A 207 -16.27 -0.56 -13.76
CA VAL A 207 -16.85 -0.98 -12.49
C VAL A 207 -17.09 -2.50 -12.50
N GLU A 208 -16.36 -3.22 -11.66
CA GLU A 208 -16.51 -4.67 -11.44
C GLU A 208 -17.31 -4.98 -10.17
N ASP A 209 -17.60 -6.26 -9.90
CA ASP A 209 -18.55 -6.70 -8.86
C ASP A 209 -18.21 -6.21 -7.43
N ASP A 210 -16.95 -5.84 -7.16
CA ASP A 210 -16.49 -5.36 -5.85
C ASP A 210 -16.27 -3.83 -5.78
N GLU A 211 -16.47 -3.12 -6.88
CA GLU A 211 -16.29 -1.68 -7.02
C GLU A 211 -17.63 -0.95 -7.01
N GLU A 212 -17.67 0.24 -6.41
CA GLU A 212 -18.88 1.09 -6.47
C GLU A 212 -18.75 2.13 -7.59
N CYS A 213 -17.52 2.42 -8.01
CA CYS A 213 -17.18 3.36 -9.06
C CYS A 213 -15.75 3.13 -9.53
N ASP A 214 -15.46 3.45 -10.79
CA ASP A 214 -14.09 3.50 -11.31
C ASP A 214 -14.00 4.64 -12.33
N CYS A 215 -13.15 5.61 -12.01
CA CYS A 215 -12.92 6.86 -12.71
C CYS A 215 -11.60 6.87 -13.51
N GLY A 216 -10.91 5.72 -13.58
CA GLY A 216 -9.57 5.57 -14.12
C GLY A 216 -8.50 5.87 -13.07
N SER A 217 -7.32 6.34 -13.51
CA SER A 217 -6.19 6.55 -12.61
C SER A 217 -6.48 7.53 -11.47
N ALA A 218 -6.00 7.21 -10.27
CA ALA A 218 -6.19 8.02 -9.06
C ALA A 218 -5.83 9.52 -9.21
N LEU A 219 -4.82 9.84 -10.04
CA LEU A 219 -4.34 11.21 -10.21
C LEU A 219 -5.35 12.13 -10.92
N ASP A 220 -6.15 11.56 -11.83
CA ASP A 220 -7.11 12.31 -12.64
C ASP A 220 -8.56 12.08 -12.21
N CYS A 221 -8.81 11.07 -11.38
CA CYS A 221 -10.13 10.71 -10.88
C CYS A 221 -10.92 11.89 -10.31
N ASP A 222 -10.30 12.72 -9.46
CA ASP A 222 -10.98 13.88 -8.86
C ASP A 222 -11.48 14.91 -9.89
N LYS A 223 -10.88 14.93 -11.10
CA LYS A 223 -11.31 15.80 -12.20
C LYS A 223 -12.40 15.16 -13.05
N THR A 224 -12.33 13.85 -13.27
CA THR A 224 -13.31 13.10 -14.07
C THR A 224 -14.58 12.81 -13.30
N ASP A 225 -14.45 12.34 -12.06
CA ASP A 225 -15.55 11.97 -11.19
C ASP A 225 -15.25 12.37 -9.73
N PRO A 226 -15.73 13.53 -9.27
CA PRO A 226 -15.49 13.99 -7.90
C PRO A 226 -16.19 13.13 -6.85
N CYS A 227 -17.09 12.23 -7.24
CA CYS A 227 -17.88 11.36 -6.36
C CYS A 227 -17.15 10.06 -6.04
N CYS A 228 -16.20 9.66 -6.90
CA CYS A 228 -15.44 8.44 -6.77
C CYS A 228 -14.09 8.70 -6.08
N ASP A 229 -13.68 7.79 -5.19
CA ASP A 229 -12.32 7.75 -4.68
C ASP A 229 -11.48 6.86 -5.59
N GLY A 230 -10.66 7.48 -6.45
CA GLY A 230 -9.83 6.77 -7.44
C GLY A 230 -8.70 5.93 -6.87
N ILE A 231 -8.49 5.96 -5.55
CA ILE A 231 -7.57 5.04 -4.87
C ILE A 231 -8.29 3.76 -4.43
N THR A 232 -9.57 3.88 -4.07
CA THR A 232 -10.33 2.79 -3.45
C THR A 232 -11.44 2.22 -4.33
N CYS A 233 -11.79 2.87 -5.44
CA CYS A 233 -12.92 2.53 -6.30
C CYS A 233 -14.25 2.40 -5.52
N LYS A 234 -14.37 3.25 -4.49
CA LYS A 234 -15.54 3.38 -3.63
C LYS A 234 -16.09 4.79 -3.70
N LEU A 235 -17.37 4.94 -3.40
CA LEU A 235 -17.98 6.26 -3.29
C LEU A 235 -17.38 7.02 -2.12
N LYS A 236 -17.15 8.32 -2.32
CA LYS A 236 -16.78 9.20 -1.20
C LYS A 236 -17.94 9.25 -0.19
N LYS A 237 -17.61 9.55 1.07
CA LYS A 237 -18.52 9.44 2.22
C LYS A 237 -19.84 10.23 2.09
N GLU A 238 -19.88 11.26 1.25
CA GLU A 238 -21.07 12.10 1.00
C GLU A 238 -21.75 11.80 -0.36
N SER A 239 -21.23 10.86 -1.12
CA SER A 239 -21.69 10.49 -2.45
C SER A 239 -22.66 9.30 -2.39
N GLN A 240 -23.78 9.40 -3.09
CA GLN A 240 -24.78 8.32 -3.23
C GLN A 240 -24.64 7.59 -4.58
N CYS A 241 -24.00 8.22 -5.55
CA CYS A 241 -23.71 7.68 -6.86
C CYS A 241 -22.46 8.36 -7.44
N ALA A 242 -21.90 7.75 -8.47
CA ALA A 242 -20.73 8.24 -9.20
C ALA A 242 -21.10 8.50 -10.67
N THR A 243 -21.55 7.44 -11.35
CA THR A 243 -21.85 7.46 -12.78
C THR A 243 -23.31 7.13 -13.08
N GLY A 244 -23.73 7.44 -14.31
CA GLY A 244 -25.02 7.06 -14.88
C GLY A 244 -26.05 8.20 -14.99
N PRO A 245 -27.09 8.02 -15.81
CA PRO A 245 -28.09 9.06 -16.13
C PRO A 245 -28.99 9.44 -14.94
N CYS A 246 -29.08 8.60 -13.91
CA CYS A 246 -29.79 8.86 -12.67
C CYS A 246 -28.92 9.48 -11.58
N CYS A 247 -27.66 9.80 -11.88
CA CYS A 247 -26.77 10.51 -10.97
C CYS A 247 -26.67 11.99 -11.36
N ASP A 248 -26.85 12.91 -10.40
CA ASP A 248 -26.58 14.33 -10.58
C ASP A 248 -25.75 14.84 -9.40
N LYS A 249 -24.53 15.31 -9.69
CA LYS A 249 -23.59 15.84 -8.69
C LYS A 249 -23.43 14.93 -7.45
N CYS A 250 -23.17 13.66 -7.68
CA CYS A 250 -23.01 12.63 -6.65
C CYS A 250 -24.27 12.25 -5.86
N ILE A 251 -25.44 12.76 -6.25
CA ILE A 251 -26.72 12.50 -5.58
C ILE A 251 -27.66 11.77 -6.53
N LEU A 252 -28.40 10.79 -6.00
CA LEU A 252 -29.38 10.04 -6.76
C LEU A 252 -30.56 10.95 -7.12
N LYS A 253 -30.96 10.91 -8.40
CA LYS A 253 -32.19 11.57 -8.84
C LYS A 253 -33.41 10.92 -8.18
N PRO A 254 -34.45 11.71 -7.84
CA PRO A 254 -35.63 11.16 -7.18
C PRO A 254 -36.37 10.16 -8.08
N PRO A 255 -37.15 9.23 -7.48
CA PRO A 255 -37.95 8.28 -8.22
C PRO A 255 -38.91 8.98 -9.20
N GLY A 256 -39.02 8.46 -10.42
CA GLY A 256 -39.93 9.00 -11.45
C GLY A 256 -39.33 10.06 -12.38
N VAL A 257 -38.02 10.35 -12.27
CA VAL A 257 -37.31 11.15 -13.28
C VAL A 257 -36.95 10.27 -14.48
N ILE A 258 -37.28 10.71 -15.69
CA ILE A 258 -36.95 9.98 -16.92
C ILE A 258 -35.42 9.93 -17.09
N CYS A 259 -34.88 8.73 -17.28
CA CYS A 259 -33.45 8.51 -17.56
C CYS A 259 -33.17 7.99 -18.97
N ARG A 260 -34.15 7.37 -19.62
CA ARG A 260 -34.11 7.03 -21.04
C ARG A 260 -35.49 7.30 -21.65
N ASP A 261 -35.52 8.07 -22.73
CA ASP A 261 -36.73 8.30 -23.50
C ASP A 261 -37.06 7.10 -24.39
N ALA A 262 -38.35 6.87 -24.63
CA ALA A 262 -38.79 5.85 -25.58
C ALA A 262 -38.29 6.19 -27.00
N HIS A 263 -37.61 5.24 -27.65
CA HIS A 263 -37.06 5.44 -28.99
C HIS A 263 -38.12 5.36 -30.09
N ASN A 264 -39.19 4.61 -29.86
CA ASN A 264 -40.28 4.40 -30.81
C ASN A 264 -41.61 4.08 -30.09
N GLU A 265 -42.70 3.93 -30.87
CA GLU A 265 -44.03 3.64 -30.33
C GLU A 265 -44.17 2.25 -29.68
N CYS A 266 -43.24 1.33 -29.88
CA CYS A 266 -43.20 0.01 -29.23
C CYS A 266 -42.37 0.01 -27.93
N ASP A 267 -41.55 1.04 -27.73
CA ASP A 267 -40.62 1.21 -26.62
C ASP A 267 -41.26 2.01 -25.47
N LEU A 268 -40.83 1.80 -24.24
CA LEU A 268 -41.33 2.53 -23.07
C LEU A 268 -40.20 3.38 -22.46
N PRO A 269 -40.50 4.55 -21.88
CA PRO A 269 -39.48 5.31 -21.17
C PRO A 269 -39.16 4.66 -19.81
N GLU A 270 -37.90 4.75 -19.39
CA GLU A 270 -37.45 4.32 -18.07
C GLU A 270 -37.25 5.50 -17.14
N TYR A 271 -37.55 5.22 -15.87
CA TYR A 271 -37.52 6.19 -14.80
C TYR A 271 -36.53 5.76 -13.73
N CYS A 272 -35.78 6.72 -13.20
CA CYS A 272 -34.94 6.50 -12.03
C CYS A 272 -35.79 5.94 -10.89
N ASN A 273 -35.25 4.97 -10.15
CA ASN A 273 -35.89 4.37 -8.97
C ASN A 273 -35.48 5.07 -7.66
N GLY A 274 -34.49 5.97 -7.70
CA GLY A 274 -33.95 6.65 -6.52
C GLY A 274 -32.99 5.80 -5.68
N GLU A 275 -32.60 4.61 -6.16
CA GLU A 275 -31.73 3.67 -5.45
C GLU A 275 -30.40 3.43 -6.19
N SER A 276 -30.33 3.71 -7.49
CA SER A 276 -29.13 3.52 -8.32
C SER A 276 -28.89 4.72 -9.25
N GLY A 277 -27.61 5.00 -9.52
CA GLY A 277 -27.18 6.01 -10.49
C GLY A 277 -27.42 5.58 -11.94
N GLN A 278 -27.60 4.28 -12.18
CA GLN A 278 -27.92 3.72 -13.47
C GLN A 278 -29.44 3.70 -13.73
N CYS A 279 -29.81 3.86 -14.99
CA CYS A 279 -31.20 3.69 -15.42
C CYS A 279 -31.58 2.21 -15.29
N PRO A 280 -32.82 1.87 -14.87
CA PRO A 280 -33.28 0.50 -14.87
C PRO A 280 -33.15 -0.18 -16.26
N PRO A 281 -33.18 -1.52 -16.32
CA PRO A 281 -33.13 -2.23 -17.59
C PRO A 281 -34.22 -1.77 -18.55
N ASP A 282 -33.85 -1.68 -19.83
CA ASP A 282 -34.73 -1.27 -20.92
C ASP A 282 -35.96 -2.20 -21.02
N VAL A 283 -37.15 -1.61 -21.00
CA VAL A 283 -38.43 -2.32 -21.06
C VAL A 283 -39.26 -1.88 -22.25
N HIS A 284 -39.91 -2.84 -22.88
CA HIS A 284 -40.70 -2.62 -24.09
C HIS A 284 -42.15 -3.05 -23.88
N LYS A 285 -43.05 -2.61 -24.77
CA LYS A 285 -44.44 -3.08 -24.77
C LYS A 285 -44.46 -4.59 -25.01
N LYS A 286 -45.23 -5.31 -24.19
CA LYS A 286 -45.42 -6.76 -24.30
C LYS A 286 -45.70 -7.20 -25.74
N ASN A 287 -45.05 -8.27 -26.18
CA ASN A 287 -45.16 -8.78 -27.55
C ASN A 287 -46.62 -8.93 -28.00
N GLY A 288 -46.90 -8.51 -29.23
CA GLY A 288 -48.24 -8.50 -29.79
C GLY A 288 -49.07 -7.24 -29.49
N ASN A 289 -48.50 -6.23 -28.82
CA ASN A 289 -49.12 -4.91 -28.76
C ASN A 289 -48.97 -4.19 -30.12
N PRO A 290 -50.02 -3.56 -30.66
CA PRO A 290 -49.93 -2.79 -31.88
C PRO A 290 -49.04 -1.56 -31.67
N CYS A 291 -48.09 -1.35 -32.58
CA CYS A 291 -47.20 -0.20 -32.56
C CYS A 291 -46.68 0.13 -33.98
N GLY A 292 -46.42 1.41 -34.26
CA GLY A 292 -46.03 1.93 -35.58
C GLY A 292 -47.14 2.76 -36.22
N MET A 293 -46.76 3.73 -37.08
CA MET A 293 -47.71 4.58 -37.81
C MET A 293 -48.75 3.72 -38.55
N ASN A 294 -50.01 3.82 -38.12
CA ASN A 294 -51.20 3.05 -38.56
C ASN A 294 -51.38 1.63 -37.98
N SER A 295 -50.77 1.27 -36.85
CA SER A 295 -50.99 -0.05 -36.18
C SER A 295 -50.64 -1.26 -37.04
N THR A 296 -49.70 -1.12 -37.97
CA THR A 296 -49.29 -2.16 -38.93
C THR A 296 -48.19 -3.08 -38.40
N GLY A 297 -47.55 -2.74 -37.28
CA GLY A 297 -46.53 -3.54 -36.61
C GLY A 297 -46.98 -4.04 -35.23
N PHE A 298 -46.34 -5.12 -34.78
CA PHE A 298 -46.47 -5.65 -33.42
C PHE A 298 -45.09 -5.65 -32.75
N SER A 299 -45.03 -5.40 -31.45
CA SER A 299 -43.78 -5.60 -30.69
C SER A 299 -43.39 -7.09 -30.72
N THR A 300 -42.11 -7.35 -30.98
CA THR A 300 -41.51 -8.69 -31.13
C THR A 300 -40.47 -8.95 -30.06
#